data_AF-A0A9E3MKE0-F1
#
_entry.id   AF-A0A9E3MKE0-F1
#
_cell.length_a   1.000
_cell.length_b   1.000
_cell.length_c   1.000
_cell.angle_alpha   90.00
_cell.angle_beta   90.00
_cell.angle_gamma   90.00
#
_symmetry.space_group_name_H-M   'P 1'
#
loop_
_entity.id
_entity.type
_entity.pdbx_description
1 polymer ?
#
loop_
_entity_poly.entity_id
_entity_poly.type
_entity_poly.pdbx_seq_one_letter_code
_entity_poly.pdbx_strand_id
1 'polypeptide(L)' 'MRLFSWFSLSAVTDAEVRSEIWSLGTRHRGQPLEGALDELRAEDLPPARALLLRACVRKLKRA' A
#
# COMPACT_ATOMS: atom_id res chain seq x y z
N MET A 1 8.08 20.42 17.11
CA MET A 1 6.74 19.81 17.01
C MET A 1 6.13 20.28 15.69
N ARG A 2 6.07 19.42 14.67
CA ARG A 2 5.50 19.80 13.37
C ARG A 2 3.99 19.54 13.41
N LEU A 3 3.25 20.63 13.32
CA LEU A 3 1.81 20.71 13.16
C LEU A 3 1.44 20.10 11.81
N PHE A 4 0.64 19.04 11.81
CA PHE A 4 0.03 18.52 10.59
C PHE A 4 -1.48 18.50 10.75
N SER A 5 -2.06 19.69 10.58
CA SER A 5 -3.39 19.80 10.01
C SER A 5 -3.20 19.86 8.50
N TRP A 6 -3.97 19.06 7.76
CA TRP A 6 -4.47 19.34 6.40
C TRP A 6 -5.45 18.23 6.04
N PHE A 7 -6.73 18.55 6.15
CA PHE A 7 -7.82 17.84 5.52
C PHE A 7 -7.67 17.96 3.99
N SER A 8 -7.37 16.87 3.27
CA SER A 8 -7.81 16.63 1.88
C SER A 8 -7.41 15.22 1.41
N LEU A 9 -8.35 14.49 0.81
CA LEU A 9 -8.21 13.26 0.03
C LEU A 9 -6.92 12.40 0.22
N SER A 10 -6.98 11.43 1.14
CA SER A 10 -6.33 10.12 1.05
C SER A 10 -4.83 10.06 0.66
N ALA A 11 -3.98 10.93 1.21
CA ALA A 11 -2.54 10.81 1.04
C ALA A 11 -1.99 9.62 1.87
N VAL A 12 -1.78 8.48 1.21
CA VAL A 12 -1.13 7.30 1.82
C VAL A 12 0.25 7.68 2.36
N THR A 13 0.46 7.47 3.66
CA THR A 13 1.69 7.79 4.37
C THR A 13 2.74 6.69 4.23
N ASP A 14 4.03 7.03 4.41
CA ASP A 14 5.10 6.02 4.33
C ASP A 14 4.97 4.93 5.41
N ALA A 15 4.43 5.29 6.58
CA ALA A 15 4.17 4.36 7.67
C ALA A 15 3.14 3.30 7.25
N GLU A 16 2.01 3.73 6.66
CA GLU A 16 0.98 2.85 6.13
C GLU A 16 1.50 1.93 5.02
N VAL A 17 2.36 2.46 4.13
CA VAL A 17 2.98 1.64 3.07
C VAL A 17 3.86 0.54 3.68
N ARG A 18 4.68 0.85 4.68
CA ARG A 18 5.56 -0.14 5.31
C ARG A 18 4.78 -1.20 6.08
N SER A 19 3.75 -0.80 6.83
CA SER A 19 2.90 -1.75 7.54
C SER A 19 2.13 -2.64 6.58
N GLU A 20 1.65 -2.09 5.47
CA GLU A 20 0.94 -2.87 4.46
C GLU A 20 1.89 -3.82 3.72
N ILE A 21 3.11 -3.42 3.39
CA ILE A 21 4.12 -4.32 2.80
C ILE A 21 4.38 -5.52 3.72
N TRP A 22 4.50 -5.29 5.03
CA TRP A 22 4.67 -6.38 5.99
C TRP A 22 3.46 -7.31 6.02
N SER A 23 2.24 -6.74 6.04
CA SER A 23 0.97 -7.49 5.95
C SER A 23 0.83 -8.29 4.66
N LEU A 24 1.25 -7.72 3.52
CA LEU A 24 1.29 -8.43 2.25
C LEU A 24 2.29 -9.59 2.30
N GLY A 25 3.45 -9.38 2.91
CA GLY A 25 4.44 -10.44 3.09
C GLY A 25 3.91 -11.59 3.94
N THR A 26 3.16 -11.32 5.01
CA THR A 26 2.55 -12.40 5.83
C THR A 26 1.43 -13.12 5.08
N ARG A 27 0.56 -12.40 4.36
CA ARG A 27 -0.57 -12.98 3.62
C ARG A 27 -0.13 -13.75 2.36
N HIS A 28 0.91 -13.28 1.69
CA HIS A 28 1.42 -13.83 0.42
C HIS A 28 2.77 -14.55 0.59
N ARG A 29 3.00 -15.19 1.75
CA ARG A 29 4.13 -16.11 2.00
C ARG A 29 5.51 -15.56 1.64
N GLY A 30 5.78 -14.31 2.01
CA GLY A 30 7.04 -13.63 1.77
C GLY A 30 7.16 -13.01 0.38
N GLN A 31 6.09 -13.00 -0.42
CA GLN A 31 6.04 -12.42 -1.77
C GLN A 31 5.14 -11.17 -1.80
N PRO A 32 5.51 -10.08 -1.11
CA PRO A 32 4.63 -8.91 -0.97
C PRO A 32 4.40 -8.17 -2.29
N LEU A 33 5.34 -8.23 -3.25
CA LEU A 33 5.20 -7.55 -4.54
C LEU A 33 4.19 -8.25 -5.43
N GLU A 34 4.35 -9.55 -5.61
CA GLU A 34 3.45 -10.42 -6.36
C GLU A 34 2.05 -10.36 -5.74
N GLY A 35 1.95 -10.50 -4.42
CA GLY A 35 0.69 -10.41 -3.69
C GLY A 35 -0.02 -9.06 -3.85
N ALA A 36 0.72 -7.95 -3.86
CA ALA A 36 0.13 -6.63 -4.12
C ALA A 36 -0.39 -6.50 -5.54
N LEU A 37 0.30 -7.09 -6.53
CA LEU A 37 -0.14 -7.09 -7.93
C LEU A 37 -1.37 -7.96 -8.12
N ASP A 38 -1.46 -9.10 -7.43
CA ASP A 38 -2.62 -9.98 -7.49
C ASP A 38 -3.84 -9.33 -6.80
N GLU A 39 -3.66 -8.70 -5.63
CA GLU A 39 -4.74 -7.93 -4.99
C GLU A 39 -5.21 -6.75 -5.86
N LEU A 40 -4.32 -6.13 -6.65
CA LEU A 40 -4.67 -5.06 -7.58
C LEU A 40 -5.50 -5.53 -8.78
N ARG A 41 -5.53 -6.84 -9.08
CA ARG A 41 -6.33 -7.43 -10.15
C ARG A 41 -7.76 -7.75 -9.70
N ALA A 42 -8.07 -7.62 -8.42
CA ALA A 42 -9.43 -7.85 -7.92
C ALA A 42 -10.43 -6.86 -8.55
N GLU A 43 -11.54 -7.39 -9.08
CA GLU A 43 -12.55 -6.61 -9.81
C GLU A 43 -13.26 -5.58 -8.91
N ASP A 44 -13.50 -5.92 -7.65
CA ASP A 44 -14.23 -5.08 -6.68
C ASP A 44 -13.31 -4.33 -5.70
N LEU A 45 -12.13 -3.91 -6.15
CA LEU A 45 -11.15 -3.27 -5.28
C LEU A 45 -11.54 -1.80 -4.97
N PRO A 46 -11.71 -1.42 -3.68
CA PRO A 46 -12.01 -0.04 -3.33
C PRO A 46 -10.89 0.92 -3.78
N PRO A 47 -11.21 2.14 -4.25
CA PRO A 47 -10.21 3.08 -4.77
C PRO A 47 -9.07 3.40 -3.79
N ALA A 48 -9.40 3.56 -2.50
CA ALA A 48 -8.41 3.81 -1.45
C ALA A 48 -7.43 2.64 -1.29
N ARG A 49 -7.92 1.40 -1.39
CA ARG A 49 -7.11 0.19 -1.32
C ARG A 49 -6.19 0.08 -2.55
N ALA A 50 -6.72 0.36 -3.74
CA ALA A 50 -5.91 0.40 -4.96
C ALA A 50 -4.78 1.43 -4.87
N LEU A 51 -5.04 2.59 -4.26
CA LEU A 51 -4.02 3.63 -4.07
C LEU A 51 -2.90 3.16 -3.13
N LEU A 52 -3.25 2.54 -2.01
CA LEU A 52 -2.28 1.97 -1.06
C LEU A 52 -1.44 0.86 -1.68
N LEU A 53 -2.07 -0.09 -2.39
CA LEU A 53 -1.36 -1.19 -3.05
C LEU A 53 -0.42 -0.68 -4.15
N ARG A 54 -0.83 0.31 -4.96
CA ARG A 54 0.06 0.95 -5.94
C ARG A 54 1.26 1.64 -5.27
N ALA A 55 1.05 2.27 -4.11
CA ALA A 55 2.15 2.85 -3.34
C ALA A 55 3.13 1.78 -2.84
N CYS A 56 2.62 0.64 -2.35
CA CYS A 56 3.42 -0.52 -1.96
C CYS A 56 4.25 -1.06 -3.13
N VAL A 57 3.63 -1.30 -4.29
CA VAL A 57 4.31 -1.78 -5.51
C VAL A 57 5.42 -0.82 -5.93
N ARG A 58 5.17 0.49 -5.94
CA ARG A 58 6.19 1.49 -6.29
C ARG A 58 7.38 1.47 -5.32
N LYS A 59 7.13 1.25 -4.03
CA LYS A 59 8.19 1.18 -3.02
C LYS A 59 9.00 -0.12 -3.16
N LEU A 60 8.34 -1.26 -3.31
CA LEU A 60 8.98 -2.57 -3.48
C LEU A 60 9.83 -2.67 -4.74
N LYS A 61 9.43 -2.04 -5.84
CA LYS A 61 10.23 -1.99 -7.08
C LYS A 61 11.47 -1.09 -7.00
N ARG A 62 11.56 -0.24 -5.98
CA ARG A 62 12.67 0.70 -5.75
C ARG A 62 13.62 0.24 -4.65
N ALA A 63 13.23 -0.77 -3.87
CA ALA A 63 14.04 -1.39 -2.83
C ALA A 63 14.99 -2.41 -3.45
#